data_AF-A0A812SZB9-F1
#
_entry.id   AF-A0A812SZB9-F1
#
_cell.length_a   1.000
_cell.length_b   1.000
_cell.length_c   1.000
_cell.angle_alpha   90.00
_cell.angle_beta   90.00
_cell.angle_gamma   90.00
#
_symmetry.space_group_name_H-M   'P 1'
#
loop_
_entity.id
_entity.type
_entity.pdbx_description
1 polymer ?
#
loop_
_entity_poly.entity_id
_entity_poly.type
_entity_poly.pdbx_seq_one_letter_code
_entity_poly.pdbx_strand_id
1 'polypeptide(L)'
;MSVQPSRVEARFQLAAVMVEEGNYSEALRTLEEALMLAPCDLNCLALACRCLEGLGRHAEALAAAERLCGLDPASTFLALREVFHCRPDDVFVVTFPRCGTTWMVQIVVSCLFGPRANYEDHALFLEGSIASSASYVRKLEELPHPRVLKSHVPADMYPGLAHGKDSILQSYGKVIYVVRNPKDALISLRHHHANNQAIGWDGSWDEWVDQWISGQRSLEYGGSYFDHVNGWWKLSQHHPDRIRVVYFEDLKVPNRRTLDMTSFFQRVCVQADLSAEIGAVASFLGLSLEKEALAEAGSSSAHM
;
A
#
# COMPACT_ATOMS: atom_id res chain seq x y z
N MET A 1 29.49 3.06 0.70
CA MET A 1 29.37 2.95 2.16
C MET A 1 28.52 1.72 2.45
N SER A 2 29.10 0.66 3.02
CA SER A 2 28.39 -0.58 3.33
C SER A 2 27.40 -0.35 4.48
N VAL A 3 26.12 -0.55 4.21
CA VAL A 3 25.08 -0.31 5.22
C VAL A 3 25.00 -1.55 6.12
N GLN A 4 25.67 -1.47 7.28
CA GLN A 4 25.68 -2.51 8.31
C GLN A 4 24.23 -2.89 8.69
N PRO A 5 23.85 -4.17 8.68
CA PRO A 5 22.53 -4.61 9.14
C PRO A 5 22.32 -4.26 10.62
N SER A 6 21.08 -3.91 11.01
CA SER A 6 20.76 -3.71 12.43
C SER A 6 20.94 -5.03 13.19
N ARG A 7 21.20 -4.94 14.50
CA ARG A 7 21.42 -6.11 15.36
C ARG A 7 20.18 -7.05 15.46
N VAL A 8 18.99 -6.55 15.11
CA VAL A 8 17.73 -7.31 15.01
C VAL A 8 17.65 -8.00 13.65
N GLU A 9 17.89 -7.26 12.56
CA GLU A 9 17.89 -7.80 11.19
C GLU A 9 18.92 -8.91 11.02
N ALA A 10 20.15 -8.74 11.52
CA ALA A 10 21.19 -9.75 11.44
C ALA A 10 20.80 -11.06 12.15
N ARG A 11 20.06 -10.95 13.27
CA ARG A 11 19.56 -12.11 14.02
C ARG A 11 18.39 -12.79 13.34
N PHE A 12 17.49 -12.01 12.74
CA PHE A 12 16.41 -12.57 11.92
C PHE A 12 16.96 -13.38 10.75
N GLN A 13 17.90 -12.82 9.99
CA GLN A 13 18.52 -13.51 8.84
C GLN A 13 19.26 -14.78 9.27
N LEU A 14 19.98 -14.73 10.39
CA LEU A 14 20.64 -15.92 10.96
C LEU A 14 19.63 -16.99 11.36
N ALA A 15 18.55 -16.61 12.04
CA ALA A 15 17.49 -17.54 12.42
C ALA A 15 16.75 -18.14 11.21
N ALA A 16 16.58 -17.38 10.14
CA ALA A 16 15.96 -17.86 8.90
C ALA A 16 16.77 -18.99 8.26
N VAL A 17 18.10 -18.84 8.19
CA VAL A 17 19.00 -19.91 7.69
C VAL A 17 18.93 -21.14 8.60
N MET A 18 18.93 -20.96 9.92
CA MET A 18 18.81 -22.07 10.87
C MET A 18 17.49 -22.85 10.71
N VAL A 19 16.39 -22.16 10.37
CA VAL A 19 15.11 -22.80 10.06
C VAL A 19 15.18 -23.65 8.80
N GLU A 20 15.85 -23.19 7.75
CA GLU A 20 16.06 -23.98 6.51
C GLU A 20 16.88 -25.24 6.77
N GLU A 21 17.81 -25.20 7.72
CA GLU A 21 18.59 -26.34 8.19
C GLU A 21 17.81 -27.24 9.18
N GLY A 22 16.56 -26.91 9.50
CA GLY A 22 15.71 -27.65 10.44
C GLY A 22 16.07 -27.44 11.92
N ASN A 23 16.95 -26.48 12.22
CA ASN A 23 17.42 -26.19 13.56
C ASN A 23 16.50 -25.18 14.29
N TYR A 24 15.25 -25.59 14.48
CA TYR A 24 14.20 -24.74 15.03
C TYR A 24 14.48 -24.23 16.46
N SER A 25 15.18 -25.01 17.30
CA SER A 25 15.52 -24.63 18.68
C SER A 25 16.52 -23.48 18.73
N GLU A 26 17.57 -23.54 17.92
CA GLU A 26 18.60 -22.50 17.82
C GLU A 26 18.05 -21.23 17.18
N ALA A 27 17.24 -21.41 16.12
CA ALA A 27 16.55 -20.32 15.45
C ALA A 27 15.64 -19.56 16.43
N LEU A 28 14.82 -20.28 17.20
CA LEU A 28 13.90 -19.67 18.15
C LEU A 28 14.62 -18.84 19.21
N ARG A 29 15.74 -19.34 19.76
CA ARG A 29 16.51 -18.60 20.77
C ARG A 29 17.12 -17.33 20.19
N THR A 30 17.62 -17.40 18.96
CA THR A 30 18.13 -16.24 18.23
C THR A 30 17.02 -15.20 17.99
N LEU A 31 15.80 -15.66 17.72
CA LEU A 31 14.62 -14.81 17.57
C LEU A 31 14.14 -14.20 18.89
N GLU A 32 14.20 -14.94 20.00
CA GLU A 32 13.88 -14.41 21.33
C GLU A 32 14.81 -13.25 21.71
N GLU A 33 16.11 -13.35 21.41
CA GLU A 33 17.05 -12.24 21.57
C GLU A 33 16.72 -11.03 20.69
N ALA A 34 16.26 -11.27 19.46
CA ALA A 34 15.84 -10.22 18.55
C ALA A 34 14.56 -9.53 19.06
N LEU A 35 13.60 -10.32 19.56
CA LEU A 35 12.34 -9.84 20.13
C LEU A 35 12.53 -9.14 21.49
N MET A 36 13.59 -9.43 22.25
CA MET A 36 13.93 -8.60 23.42
C MET A 36 14.33 -7.17 23.03
N LEU A 37 14.90 -6.98 21.84
CA LEU A 37 15.32 -5.68 21.33
C LEU A 37 14.19 -4.98 20.55
N ALA A 38 13.37 -5.75 19.84
CA ALA A 38 12.21 -5.28 19.08
C ALA A 38 11.00 -6.20 19.32
N PRO A 39 10.26 -6.01 20.44
CA PRO A 39 9.18 -6.93 20.87
C PRO A 39 8.00 -7.08 19.92
N CYS A 40 7.86 -6.15 18.97
CA CYS A 40 6.80 -6.08 17.98
C CYS A 40 7.29 -6.35 16.55
N ASP A 41 8.52 -6.85 16.38
CA ASP A 41 9.04 -7.15 15.04
C ASP A 41 8.28 -8.33 14.42
N LEU A 42 7.48 -8.03 13.38
CA LEU A 42 6.57 -8.99 12.77
C LEU A 42 7.31 -10.14 12.07
N ASN A 43 8.49 -9.87 11.50
CA ASN A 43 9.32 -10.91 10.87
C ASN A 43 9.81 -11.91 11.92
N CYS A 44 10.31 -11.41 13.04
CA CYS A 44 10.77 -12.26 14.13
C CYS A 44 9.63 -13.02 14.80
N LEU A 45 8.46 -12.40 15.00
CA LEU A 45 7.27 -13.06 15.54
C LEU A 45 6.75 -14.15 14.61
N ALA A 46 6.64 -13.88 13.31
CA ALA A 46 6.16 -14.85 12.32
C ALA A 46 7.12 -16.04 12.19
N LEU A 47 8.43 -15.80 12.16
CA LEU A 47 9.42 -16.88 12.11
C LEU A 47 9.49 -17.66 13.43
N ALA A 48 9.30 -17.00 14.58
CA ALA A 48 9.21 -17.67 15.88
C ALA A 48 7.99 -18.59 15.95
N CYS A 49 6.83 -18.18 15.41
CA CYS A 49 5.65 -19.05 15.29
C CYS A 49 5.99 -20.34 14.53
N ARG A 50 6.64 -20.22 13.35
CA ARG A 50 7.07 -21.37 12.54
C ARG A 50 8.06 -22.28 13.29
N CYS A 51 9.01 -21.71 14.03
CA CYS A 51 9.93 -22.48 14.86
C CYS A 51 9.20 -23.25 15.96
N LEU A 52 8.27 -22.61 16.65
CA LEU A 52 7.48 -23.22 17.73
C LEU A 52 6.59 -24.36 17.21
N GLU A 53 6.00 -24.19 16.02
CA GLU A 53 5.27 -25.26 15.32
C GLU A 53 6.17 -26.44 14.95
N GLY A 54 7.34 -26.16 14.37
CA GLY A 54 8.34 -27.19 14.03
C GLY A 54 8.87 -27.97 15.24
N LEU A 55 8.79 -27.39 16.43
CA LEU A 55 9.14 -28.01 17.72
C LEU A 55 7.95 -28.69 18.42
N GLY A 56 6.74 -28.64 17.86
CA GLY A 56 5.53 -29.16 18.51
C GLY A 56 5.07 -28.35 19.73
N ARG A 57 5.59 -27.13 19.93
CA ARG A 57 5.24 -26.22 21.04
C ARG A 57 4.00 -25.39 20.70
N HIS A 58 2.89 -26.09 20.43
CA HIS A 58 1.67 -25.49 19.86
C HIS A 58 1.03 -24.39 20.73
N ALA A 59 1.09 -24.50 22.07
CA ALA A 59 0.56 -23.48 22.96
C ALA A 59 1.32 -22.15 22.87
N GLU A 60 2.64 -22.23 22.69
CA GLU A 60 3.50 -21.05 22.56
C GLU A 60 3.45 -20.48 21.14
N ALA A 61 3.32 -21.34 20.13
CA ALA A 61 3.02 -20.91 18.76
C ALA A 61 1.70 -20.12 18.70
N LEU A 62 0.66 -20.60 19.40
CA LEU A 62 -0.61 -19.90 19.51
C LEU A 62 -0.44 -18.54 20.20
N ALA A 63 0.28 -18.45 21.32
CA ALA A 63 0.54 -17.18 21.99
C ALA A 63 1.36 -16.19 21.14
N ALA A 64 2.32 -16.69 20.34
CA ALA A 64 3.08 -15.87 19.41
C ALA A 64 2.22 -15.41 18.22
N ALA A 65 1.31 -16.27 17.73
CA ALA A 65 0.33 -15.93 16.71
C ALA A 65 -0.71 -14.94 17.25
N GLU A 66 -1.17 -15.07 18.49
CA GLU A 66 -2.03 -14.11 19.17
C GLU A 66 -1.34 -12.75 19.34
N ARG A 67 -0.02 -12.73 19.59
CA ARG A 67 0.76 -11.50 19.55
C ARG A 67 0.84 -10.93 18.14
N LEU A 68 1.04 -11.76 17.12
CA LEU A 68 1.03 -11.32 15.72
C LEU A 68 -0.33 -10.74 15.30
N CYS A 69 -1.43 -11.39 15.71
CA CYS A 69 -2.81 -10.95 15.48
C CYS A 69 -3.21 -9.77 16.37
N GLY A 70 -2.63 -9.67 17.56
CA GLY A 70 -2.83 -8.58 18.53
C GLY A 70 -1.95 -7.36 18.27
N LEU A 71 -0.96 -7.48 17.39
CA LEU A 71 -0.29 -6.33 16.79
C LEU A 71 -1.27 -5.69 15.81
N ASP A 72 -1.94 -4.66 16.31
CA ASP A 72 -2.84 -3.81 15.56
C ASP A 72 -2.17 -3.42 14.21
N PRO A 73 -2.83 -3.61 13.06
CA PRO A 73 -2.41 -3.06 11.77
C PRO A 73 -2.05 -1.57 11.87
N ALA A 74 -2.70 -0.81 12.77
CA ALA A 74 -2.29 0.54 13.12
C ALA A 74 -0.83 0.62 13.59
N SER A 75 -0.33 -0.33 14.35
CA SER A 75 1.09 -0.39 14.79
C SER A 75 2.06 -0.49 13.62
N THR A 76 1.66 -1.16 12.52
CA THR A 76 2.48 -1.25 11.29
C THR A 76 2.47 0.09 10.56
N PHE A 77 1.29 0.69 10.37
CA PHE A 77 1.16 1.99 9.74
C PHE A 77 1.86 3.08 10.55
N LEU A 78 1.76 3.05 11.89
CA LEU A 78 2.45 3.96 12.79
C LEU A 78 3.97 3.77 12.75
N ALA A 79 4.47 2.52 12.67
CA ALA A 79 5.89 2.27 12.50
C ALA A 79 6.43 2.86 11.19
N LEU A 80 5.66 2.77 10.09
CA LEU A 80 6.01 3.44 8.82
C LEU A 80 6.18 4.95 8.99
N ARG A 81 5.35 5.62 9.82
CA ARG A 81 5.47 7.06 10.08
C ARG A 81 6.81 7.43 10.73
N GLU A 82 7.40 6.54 11.52
CA GLU A 82 8.66 6.78 12.20
C GLU A 82 9.88 6.53 11.31
N VAL A 83 9.79 5.58 10.37
CA VAL A 83 10.96 5.08 9.63
C VAL A 83 11.00 5.55 8.17
N PHE A 84 9.85 5.83 7.57
CA PHE A 84 9.74 6.20 6.16
C PHE A 84 9.80 7.71 5.97
N HIS A 85 10.79 8.17 5.20
CA HIS A 85 10.99 9.58 4.92
C HIS A 85 10.37 9.94 3.57
N CYS A 86 9.27 10.69 3.61
CA CYS A 86 8.64 11.22 2.40
C CYS A 86 9.54 12.28 1.75
N ARG A 87 9.65 12.24 0.43
CA ARG A 87 10.37 13.22 -0.40
C ARG A 87 9.36 14.11 -1.13
N PRO A 88 9.73 15.36 -1.49
CA PRO A 88 8.80 16.30 -2.12
C PRO A 88 8.25 15.88 -3.49
N ASP A 89 8.95 14.98 -4.18
CA ASP A 89 8.62 14.47 -5.50
C ASP A 89 8.07 13.03 -5.47
N ASP A 90 7.84 12.46 -4.29
CA ASP A 90 7.16 11.17 -4.17
C ASP A 90 5.73 11.26 -4.72
N VAL A 91 5.24 10.17 -5.29
CA VAL A 91 3.85 10.02 -5.74
C VAL A 91 3.24 8.81 -5.06
N PHE A 92 2.22 9.04 -4.25
CA PHE A 92 1.46 8.01 -3.56
C PHE A 92 0.18 7.69 -4.31
N VAL A 93 -0.08 6.40 -4.54
CA VAL A 93 -1.38 5.89 -4.98
C VAL A 93 -2.02 5.17 -3.80
N VAL A 94 -2.93 5.85 -3.12
CA VAL A 94 -3.60 5.32 -1.93
C VAL A 94 -5.01 4.90 -2.28
N THR A 95 -5.43 3.74 -1.78
CA THR A 95 -6.78 3.21 -2.04
C THR A 95 -7.24 2.42 -0.83
N PHE A 96 -8.54 2.32 -0.58
CA PHE A 96 -9.02 1.15 0.16
C PHE A 96 -8.75 -0.09 -0.72
N PRO A 97 -8.40 -1.27 -0.16
CA PRO A 97 -8.14 -2.46 -0.97
C PRO A 97 -9.23 -2.71 -1.99
N ARG A 98 -8.83 -3.16 -3.18
CA ARG A 98 -9.73 -3.52 -4.30
C ARG A 98 -10.48 -2.36 -4.96
N CYS A 99 -10.06 -1.13 -4.70
CA CYS A 99 -10.61 0.08 -5.33
C CYS A 99 -9.85 0.55 -6.59
N GLY A 100 -8.98 -0.29 -7.19
CA GLY A 100 -8.32 0.00 -8.46
C GLY A 100 -6.86 0.44 -8.36
N THR A 101 -6.17 0.07 -7.28
CA THR A 101 -4.76 0.41 -7.03
C THR A 101 -3.86 0.07 -8.21
N THR A 102 -3.91 -1.17 -8.72
CA THR A 102 -3.08 -1.63 -9.84
C THR A 102 -3.28 -0.77 -11.09
N TRP A 103 -4.52 -0.41 -11.37
CA TRP A 103 -4.83 0.40 -12.55
C TRP A 103 -4.27 1.80 -12.42
N MET A 104 -4.51 2.46 -11.28
CA MET A 104 -3.99 3.80 -11.06
C MET A 104 -2.45 3.83 -11.01
N VAL A 105 -1.83 2.84 -10.37
CA VAL A 105 -0.36 2.72 -10.36
C VAL A 105 0.18 2.58 -11.78
N GLN A 106 -0.43 1.74 -12.62
CA GLN A 106 0.01 1.60 -14.01
C GLN A 106 -0.13 2.91 -14.79
N ILE A 107 -1.24 3.63 -14.64
CA ILE A 107 -1.44 4.95 -15.27
C ILE A 107 -0.34 5.92 -14.83
N VAL A 108 -0.09 6.03 -13.53
CA VAL A 108 0.93 6.93 -12.97
C VAL A 108 2.32 6.55 -13.48
N VAL A 109 2.70 5.28 -13.42
CA VAL A 109 4.00 4.80 -13.92
C VAL A 109 4.17 5.12 -15.40
N SER A 110 3.16 4.88 -16.22
CA SER A 110 3.23 5.19 -17.65
C SER A 110 3.34 6.69 -17.92
N CYS A 111 2.72 7.53 -17.10
CA CYS A 111 2.86 8.99 -17.21
C CYS A 111 4.27 9.49 -16.88
N LEU A 112 4.91 8.90 -15.86
CA LEU A 112 6.19 9.38 -15.34
C LEU A 112 7.40 8.78 -16.08
N PHE A 113 7.30 7.53 -16.51
CA PHE A 113 8.42 6.77 -17.06
C PHE A 113 8.20 6.33 -18.52
N GLY A 114 7.07 6.74 -19.12
CA GLY A 114 6.77 6.54 -20.52
C GLY A 114 5.82 5.36 -20.81
N PRO A 115 5.35 5.29 -22.06
CA PRO A 115 4.41 4.26 -22.51
C PRO A 115 4.96 2.86 -22.23
N ARG A 116 4.13 1.98 -21.66
CA ARG A 116 4.45 0.58 -21.34
C ARG A 116 5.52 0.35 -20.27
N ALA A 117 5.90 1.38 -19.49
CA ALA A 117 6.73 1.17 -18.31
C ALA A 117 6.07 0.11 -17.38
N ASN A 118 6.86 -0.86 -16.95
CA ASN A 118 6.38 -1.95 -16.11
C ASN A 118 6.25 -1.45 -14.67
N TYR A 119 5.03 -1.44 -14.14
CA TYR A 119 4.81 -0.89 -12.80
C TYR A 119 5.57 -1.62 -11.69
N GLU A 120 5.92 -2.90 -11.87
CA GLU A 120 6.69 -3.66 -10.86
C GLU A 120 8.13 -3.14 -10.70
N ASP A 121 8.69 -2.53 -11.76
CA ASP A 121 10.03 -1.96 -11.74
C ASP A 121 10.06 -0.52 -11.17
N HIS A 122 8.89 0.13 -11.10
CA HIS A 122 8.76 1.56 -10.80
C HIS A 122 7.93 1.88 -9.56
N ALA A 123 7.16 0.92 -9.03
CA ALA A 123 6.28 1.12 -7.89
C ALA A 123 6.33 -0.01 -6.86
N LEU A 124 6.45 0.36 -5.59
CA LEU A 124 6.44 -0.58 -4.46
C LEU A 124 5.27 -0.32 -3.51
N PHE A 125 4.85 -1.36 -2.80
CA PHE A 125 3.81 -1.26 -1.78
C PHE A 125 4.41 -0.74 -0.49
N LEU A 126 3.96 0.41 -0.01
CA LEU A 126 4.54 1.02 1.19
C LEU A 126 4.51 0.08 2.40
N GLU A 127 3.45 -0.71 2.50
CA GLU A 127 3.20 -1.68 3.58
C GLU A 127 3.52 -3.12 3.18
N GLY A 128 4.23 -3.33 2.06
CA GLY A 128 4.64 -4.66 1.61
C GLY A 128 5.35 -5.44 2.73
N SER A 129 5.18 -6.77 2.72
CA SER A 129 5.67 -7.74 3.72
C SER A 129 6.54 -7.11 4.82
N ILE A 130 5.86 -6.47 5.77
CA ILE A 130 6.40 -6.02 7.04
C ILE A 130 7.30 -4.78 6.91
N ALA A 131 6.69 -3.63 7.22
CA ALA A 131 7.33 -2.36 7.50
C ALA A 131 8.26 -2.37 8.74
N SER A 132 9.15 -3.37 8.87
CA SER A 132 10.20 -3.41 9.88
C SER A 132 11.52 -4.07 9.43
N SER A 133 11.63 -4.63 8.21
CA SER A 133 12.96 -5.04 7.71
C SER A 133 13.69 -3.83 7.11
N ALA A 134 14.89 -3.56 7.59
CA ALA A 134 15.71 -2.44 7.08
C ALA A 134 16.02 -2.62 5.58
N SER A 135 15.97 -3.85 5.08
CA SER A 135 16.13 -4.19 3.67
C SER A 135 14.96 -3.71 2.81
N TYR A 136 13.71 -3.77 3.30
CA TYR A 136 12.56 -3.28 2.55
C TYR A 136 12.54 -1.76 2.46
N VAL A 137 12.82 -1.07 3.58
CA VAL A 137 12.93 0.39 3.57
C VAL A 137 14.03 0.84 2.60
N ARG A 138 15.17 0.15 2.55
CA ARG A 138 16.21 0.44 1.54
C ARG A 138 15.70 0.31 0.11
N LYS A 139 14.93 -0.74 -0.21
CA LYS A 139 14.31 -0.89 -1.54
C LYS A 139 13.39 0.28 -1.88
N LEU A 140 12.61 0.77 -0.91
CA LEU A 140 11.79 1.98 -1.09
C LEU A 140 12.66 3.22 -1.32
N GLU A 141 13.80 3.34 -0.65
CA GLU A 141 14.73 4.47 -0.81
C GLU A 141 15.52 4.43 -2.14
N GLU A 142 15.76 3.24 -2.68
CA GLU A 142 16.50 2.96 -3.93
C GLU A 142 15.65 3.09 -5.19
N LEU A 143 14.32 3.24 -5.08
CA LEU A 143 13.44 3.43 -6.22
C LEU A 143 13.88 4.63 -7.09
N PRO A 144 13.75 4.52 -8.43
CA PRO A 144 14.06 5.63 -9.32
C PRO A 144 13.15 6.82 -9.00
N HIS A 145 13.74 8.02 -9.12
CA HIS A 145 12.99 9.26 -8.95
C HIS A 145 12.19 9.60 -10.21
N PRO A 146 10.96 10.12 -10.06
CA PRO A 146 10.16 10.24 -8.82
C PRO A 146 9.67 8.88 -8.28
N ARG A 147 9.70 8.64 -6.96
CA ARG A 147 9.25 7.35 -6.41
C ARG A 147 7.74 7.20 -6.51
N VAL A 148 7.25 6.07 -7.01
CA VAL A 148 5.82 5.72 -6.99
C VAL A 148 5.55 4.70 -5.88
N LEU A 149 4.65 5.03 -4.96
CA LEU A 149 4.36 4.26 -3.77
C LEU A 149 2.88 3.93 -3.73
N LYS A 150 2.51 2.65 -3.81
CA LYS A 150 1.12 2.24 -3.59
C LYS A 150 0.89 1.99 -2.10
N SER A 151 -0.32 2.28 -1.59
CA SER A 151 -0.62 2.15 -0.18
C SER A 151 -2.11 1.92 0.13
N HIS A 152 -2.38 1.31 1.27
CA HIS A 152 -3.72 1.12 1.86
C HIS A 152 -3.85 1.80 3.23
N VAL A 153 -2.98 2.77 3.54
CA VAL A 153 -2.94 3.43 4.84
C VAL A 153 -4.17 4.33 5.04
N PRO A 154 -4.80 4.28 6.23
CA PRO A 154 -5.78 5.28 6.65
C PRO A 154 -5.18 6.69 6.67
N ALA A 155 -6.02 7.69 6.44
CA ALA A 155 -5.56 9.08 6.29
C ALA A 155 -4.82 9.59 7.54
N ASP A 156 -5.29 9.25 8.74
CA ASP A 156 -4.71 9.62 10.04
C ASP A 156 -3.38 8.91 10.37
N MET A 157 -3.07 7.85 9.63
CA MET A 157 -1.84 7.06 9.76
C MET A 157 -0.86 7.28 8.60
N TYR A 158 -1.19 8.15 7.64
CA TYR A 158 -0.33 8.47 6.51
C TYR A 158 1.02 9.03 7.00
N PRO A 159 2.18 8.50 6.56
CA PRO A 159 3.50 8.97 6.99
C PRO A 159 3.81 10.41 6.57
N GLY A 160 3.04 10.97 5.63
CA GLY A 160 3.12 12.38 5.32
C GLY A 160 2.46 13.31 6.34
N LEU A 161 1.84 12.79 7.40
CA LEU A 161 1.35 13.59 8.52
C LEU A 161 2.39 13.62 9.65
N ALA A 162 3.03 14.77 9.90
CA ALA A 162 3.98 14.95 11.00
C ALA A 162 3.33 14.88 12.40
N HIS A 163 4.14 14.57 13.41
CA HIS A 163 3.81 14.78 14.83
C HIS A 163 3.85 16.27 15.18
N GLY A 164 2.84 16.76 15.90
CA GLY A 164 2.87 18.07 16.52
C GLY A 164 2.57 19.25 15.60
N LYS A 165 2.17 20.36 16.22
CA LYS A 165 1.32 21.42 15.65
C LYS A 165 1.96 22.34 14.59
N ASP A 166 3.23 22.19 14.23
CA ASP A 166 3.95 23.26 13.50
C ASP A 166 4.62 22.87 12.16
N SER A 167 4.40 21.68 11.59
CA SER A 167 4.94 21.39 10.24
C SER A 167 4.14 20.36 9.45
N ILE A 168 2.82 20.55 9.33
CA ILE A 168 1.95 19.54 8.69
C ILE A 168 2.25 19.32 7.19
N LEU A 169 2.92 20.22 6.43
CA LEU A 169 2.86 20.14 4.95
C LEU A 169 4.06 20.63 4.11
N GLN A 170 5.16 21.13 4.67
CA GLN A 170 6.10 21.87 3.81
C GLN A 170 6.94 21.01 2.84
N SER A 171 6.94 19.67 2.95
CA SER A 171 7.84 18.83 2.14
C SER A 171 7.32 17.41 1.82
N TYR A 172 6.03 17.23 1.54
CA TYR A 172 5.47 15.92 1.16
C TYR A 172 5.18 15.80 -0.35
N GLY A 173 5.31 14.58 -0.86
CA GLY A 173 4.93 14.17 -2.20
C GLY A 173 3.43 14.38 -2.52
N LYS A 174 3.03 14.00 -3.73
CA LYS A 174 1.65 14.08 -4.23
C LYS A 174 0.90 12.79 -3.91
N VAL A 175 -0.39 12.87 -3.56
CA VAL A 175 -1.23 11.70 -3.29
C VAL A 175 -2.40 11.64 -4.27
N ILE A 176 -2.60 10.48 -4.89
CA ILE A 176 -3.82 10.13 -5.61
C ILE A 176 -4.58 9.13 -4.76
N TYR A 177 -5.77 9.52 -4.31
CA TYR A 177 -6.67 8.64 -3.57
C TYR A 177 -7.77 8.11 -4.49
N VAL A 178 -7.86 6.78 -4.68
CA VAL A 178 -8.92 6.18 -5.50
C VAL A 178 -10.05 5.65 -4.65
N VAL A 179 -11.26 6.13 -4.94
CA VAL A 179 -12.52 5.68 -4.33
C VAL A 179 -13.30 4.84 -5.34
N ARG A 180 -13.92 3.75 -4.89
CA ARG A 180 -14.80 2.90 -5.70
C ARG A 180 -16.13 2.73 -5.01
N ASN A 181 -17.22 2.50 -5.74
CA ASN A 181 -18.51 2.15 -5.14
C ASN A 181 -18.35 1.04 -4.07
N PRO A 182 -18.87 1.23 -2.83
CA PRO A 182 -18.66 0.30 -1.72
C PRO A 182 -19.18 -1.11 -2.01
N LYS A 183 -20.28 -1.25 -2.75
CA LYS A 183 -20.86 -2.56 -3.09
C LYS A 183 -19.91 -3.37 -3.98
N ASP A 184 -19.33 -2.70 -4.97
CA ASP A 184 -18.35 -3.28 -5.87
C ASP A 184 -17.03 -3.61 -5.17
N ALA A 185 -16.58 -2.74 -4.26
CA ALA A 185 -15.38 -2.94 -3.46
C ALA A 185 -15.53 -4.17 -2.54
N LEU A 186 -16.66 -4.28 -1.82
CA LEU A 186 -17.02 -5.43 -1.00
C LEU A 186 -16.94 -6.76 -1.78
N ILE A 187 -17.60 -6.83 -2.95
CA ILE A 187 -17.62 -8.06 -3.76
C ILE A 187 -16.20 -8.41 -4.22
N SER A 188 -15.44 -7.43 -4.69
CA SER A 188 -14.07 -7.64 -5.15
C SER A 188 -13.13 -8.08 -4.01
N LEU A 189 -13.35 -7.60 -2.79
CA LEU A 189 -12.59 -8.01 -1.60
C LEU A 189 -12.92 -9.43 -1.18
N ARG A 190 -14.20 -9.82 -1.23
CA ARG A 190 -14.60 -11.20 -0.97
C ARG A 190 -13.90 -12.19 -1.90
N HIS A 191 -13.90 -11.92 -3.20
CA HIS A 191 -13.19 -12.76 -4.18
C HIS A 191 -11.68 -12.79 -3.94
N HIS A 192 -11.09 -11.65 -3.53
CA HIS A 192 -9.68 -11.60 -3.19
C HIS A 192 -9.33 -12.47 -1.98
N HIS A 193 -10.15 -12.42 -0.93
CA HIS A 193 -9.96 -13.23 0.28
C HIS A 193 -10.20 -14.71 -0.01
N ALA A 194 -11.22 -15.06 -0.82
CA ALA A 194 -11.49 -16.44 -1.22
C ALA A 194 -10.33 -17.07 -2.03
N ASN A 195 -9.62 -16.26 -2.82
CA ASN A 195 -8.45 -16.71 -3.58
C ASN A 195 -7.17 -16.76 -2.74
N ASN A 196 -7.19 -16.20 -1.52
CA ASN A 196 -6.07 -16.24 -0.59
C ASN A 196 -6.35 -17.31 0.49
N GLN A 197 -5.76 -18.50 0.34
CA GLN A 197 -6.00 -19.63 1.25
C GLN A 197 -5.70 -19.33 2.73
N ALA A 198 -4.88 -18.30 3.02
CA ALA A 198 -4.61 -17.84 4.38
C ALA A 198 -5.76 -17.04 5.02
N ILE A 199 -6.72 -16.56 4.21
CA ILE A 199 -7.86 -15.73 4.63
C ILE A 199 -9.19 -16.41 4.24
N GLY A 200 -9.21 -17.74 4.29
CA GLY A 200 -10.40 -18.54 3.99
C GLY A 200 -11.62 -18.09 4.81
N TRP A 201 -12.80 -18.13 4.19
CA TRP A 201 -14.06 -17.77 4.83
C TRP A 201 -15.09 -18.88 4.61
N ASP A 202 -15.60 -19.42 5.72
CA ASP A 202 -16.63 -20.46 5.76
C ASP A 202 -18.00 -19.94 6.25
N GLY A 203 -18.10 -18.66 6.64
CA GLY A 203 -19.35 -18.04 7.07
C GLY A 203 -20.30 -17.64 5.92
N SER A 204 -21.48 -17.16 6.30
CA SER A 204 -22.53 -16.77 5.37
C SER A 204 -22.21 -15.47 4.61
N TRP A 205 -23.03 -15.16 3.59
CA TRP A 205 -22.93 -13.88 2.88
C TRP A 205 -23.34 -12.69 3.77
N ASP A 206 -24.36 -12.85 4.60
CA ASP A 206 -24.87 -11.77 5.43
C ASP A 206 -23.84 -11.42 6.53
N GLU A 207 -23.23 -12.42 7.16
CA GLU A 207 -22.12 -12.20 8.10
C GLU A 207 -20.91 -11.54 7.44
N TRP A 208 -20.61 -11.88 6.18
CA TRP A 208 -19.54 -11.21 5.43
C TRP A 208 -19.84 -9.72 5.23
N VAL A 209 -21.08 -9.39 4.85
CA VAL A 209 -21.53 -8.01 4.65
C VAL A 209 -21.47 -7.23 5.97
N ASP A 210 -22.03 -7.78 7.05
CA ASP A 210 -22.06 -7.12 8.36
C ASP A 210 -20.65 -6.85 8.90
N GLN A 211 -19.75 -7.84 8.82
CA GLN A 211 -18.38 -7.67 9.29
C GLN A 211 -17.54 -6.76 8.38
N TRP A 212 -17.88 -6.62 7.11
CA TRP A 212 -17.25 -5.63 6.23
C TRP A 212 -17.74 -4.21 6.54
N ILE A 213 -19.05 -4.03 6.75
CA ILE A 213 -19.63 -2.74 7.14
C ILE A 213 -19.06 -2.27 8.48
N SER A 214 -18.89 -3.17 9.45
CA SER A 214 -18.28 -2.85 10.75
C SER A 214 -16.76 -2.63 10.69
N GLY A 215 -16.11 -2.91 9.55
CA GLY A 215 -14.66 -2.83 9.37
C GLY A 215 -13.88 -4.03 9.92
N GLN A 216 -14.53 -4.99 10.57
CA GLN A 216 -13.88 -6.17 11.13
C GLN A 216 -13.19 -7.03 10.05
N ARG A 217 -13.73 -7.06 8.83
CA ARG A 217 -13.14 -7.76 7.67
C ARG A 217 -12.03 -7.01 6.95
N SER A 218 -11.62 -5.87 7.49
CA SER A 218 -10.62 -5.02 6.85
C SER A 218 -9.73 -4.35 7.89
N LEU A 219 -9.61 -4.95 9.08
CA LEU A 219 -8.77 -4.44 10.17
C LEU A 219 -7.33 -4.26 9.70
N GLU A 220 -6.81 -5.20 8.90
CA GLU A 220 -5.49 -5.16 8.27
C GLU A 220 -5.26 -3.92 7.37
N TYR A 221 -6.34 -3.24 7.00
CA TYR A 221 -6.35 -2.01 6.19
C TYR A 221 -6.84 -0.79 6.98
N GLY A 222 -6.87 -0.86 8.31
CA GLY A 222 -7.36 0.20 9.18
C GLY A 222 -8.88 0.21 9.40
N GLY A 223 -9.55 -0.90 9.11
CA GLY A 223 -10.94 -1.15 9.49
C GLY A 223 -11.95 -0.68 8.45
N SER A 224 -12.87 0.19 8.86
CA SER A 224 -14.05 0.57 8.10
C SER A 224 -13.72 1.24 6.76
N TYR A 225 -14.29 0.71 5.66
CA TYR A 225 -14.23 1.35 4.35
C TYR A 225 -14.72 2.81 4.40
N PHE A 226 -15.80 3.06 5.15
CA PHE A 226 -16.43 4.37 5.21
C PHE A 226 -15.54 5.37 5.93
N ASP A 227 -14.89 4.97 7.02
CA ASP A 227 -13.96 5.83 7.74
C ASP A 227 -12.70 6.09 6.90
N HIS A 228 -12.20 5.06 6.21
CA HIS A 228 -11.07 5.19 5.32
C HIS A 228 -11.34 6.19 4.19
N VAL A 229 -12.49 6.11 3.50
CA VAL A 229 -12.87 7.06 2.45
C VAL A 229 -13.10 8.45 3.02
N ASN A 230 -13.81 8.57 4.14
CA ASN A 230 -14.12 9.84 4.76
C ASN A 230 -12.87 10.59 5.24
N GLY A 231 -11.90 9.88 5.82
CA GLY A 231 -10.63 10.45 6.27
C GLY A 231 -9.85 11.06 5.11
N TRP A 232 -9.65 10.30 4.03
CA TRP A 232 -8.93 10.79 2.86
C TRP A 232 -9.69 11.89 2.11
N TRP A 233 -11.02 11.77 2.02
CA TRP A 233 -11.86 12.82 1.45
C TRP A 233 -11.70 14.13 2.23
N LYS A 234 -11.86 14.12 3.55
CA LYS A 234 -11.67 15.31 4.40
C LYS A 234 -10.26 15.89 4.24
N LEU A 235 -9.23 15.05 4.25
CA LEU A 235 -7.84 15.52 4.09
C LEU A 235 -7.62 16.18 2.72
N SER A 236 -8.24 15.64 1.66
CA SER A 236 -8.18 16.23 0.32
C SER A 236 -8.80 17.63 0.22
N GLN A 237 -9.86 17.90 0.99
CA GLN A 237 -10.49 19.23 1.01
C GLN A 237 -9.57 20.29 1.64
N HIS A 238 -8.73 19.88 2.60
CA HIS A 238 -7.76 20.77 3.22
C HIS A 238 -6.48 20.94 2.38
N HIS A 239 -6.16 19.95 1.53
CA HIS A 239 -4.93 19.92 0.74
C HIS A 239 -5.17 19.59 -0.74
N PRO A 240 -6.02 20.36 -1.45
CA PRO A 240 -6.41 20.07 -2.84
C PRO A 240 -5.23 20.10 -3.82
N ASP A 241 -4.19 20.89 -3.54
CA ASP A 241 -2.97 20.95 -4.36
C ASP A 241 -2.07 19.71 -4.18
N ARG A 242 -2.33 18.88 -3.17
CA ARG A 242 -1.48 17.74 -2.80
C ARG A 242 -2.19 16.41 -2.88
N ILE A 243 -3.50 16.39 -2.72
CA ILE A 243 -4.30 15.17 -2.69
C ILE A 243 -5.39 15.29 -3.75
N ARG A 244 -5.33 14.42 -4.77
CA ARG A 244 -6.37 14.31 -5.78
C ARG A 244 -7.21 13.06 -5.49
N VAL A 245 -8.51 13.25 -5.34
CA VAL A 245 -9.46 12.13 -5.28
C VAL A 245 -9.90 11.76 -6.69
N VAL A 246 -9.85 10.46 -7.00
CA VAL A 246 -10.28 9.88 -8.27
C VAL A 246 -11.31 8.79 -8.00
N TYR A 247 -12.34 8.72 -8.83
CA TYR A 247 -13.34 7.66 -8.74
C TYR A 247 -12.96 6.53 -9.70
N PHE A 248 -13.00 5.29 -9.22
CA PHE A 248 -12.71 4.10 -10.02
C PHE A 248 -13.63 4.00 -11.24
N GLU A 249 -14.88 4.42 -11.08
CA GLU A 249 -15.87 4.46 -12.16
C GLU A 249 -15.45 5.42 -13.28
N ASP A 250 -14.80 6.54 -12.93
CA ASP A 250 -14.24 7.51 -13.88
C ASP A 250 -12.99 6.99 -14.61
N LEU A 251 -12.40 5.87 -14.15
CA LEU A 251 -11.32 5.19 -14.89
C LEU A 251 -11.88 4.33 -16.03
N LYS A 252 -13.07 3.75 -15.84
CA LYS A 252 -13.77 2.94 -16.87
C LYS A 252 -14.19 3.79 -18.05
N VAL A 253 -14.62 5.00 -17.76
CA VAL A 253 -15.01 5.99 -18.77
C VAL A 253 -14.25 7.27 -18.44
N PRO A 254 -13.04 7.44 -19.02
CA PRO A 254 -12.21 8.60 -18.76
C PRO A 254 -13.01 9.84 -19.07
N ASN A 255 -12.98 10.79 -18.14
CA ASN A 255 -13.62 12.08 -18.29
C ASN A 255 -12.61 13.17 -17.91
N ARG A 256 -13.01 14.44 -18.04
CA ARG A 256 -12.14 15.58 -17.76
C ARG A 256 -11.46 15.51 -16.38
N ARG A 257 -12.11 14.93 -15.36
CA ARG A 257 -11.53 14.78 -14.01
C ARG A 257 -10.37 13.78 -14.00
N THR A 258 -10.47 12.71 -14.78
CA THR A 258 -9.42 11.68 -14.94
C THR A 258 -8.27 12.20 -15.81
N LEU A 259 -8.55 13.08 -16.77
CA LEU A 259 -7.58 13.61 -17.73
C LEU A 259 -6.81 14.83 -17.22
N ASP A 260 -7.34 15.56 -16.24
CA ASP A 260 -6.68 16.71 -15.58
C ASP A 260 -5.71 16.29 -14.44
N MET A 261 -5.04 15.14 -14.57
CA MET A 261 -3.98 14.75 -13.62
C MET A 261 -2.60 15.28 -14.03
N THR A 262 -2.38 15.68 -15.28
CA THR A 262 -1.11 16.28 -15.72
C THR A 262 -0.81 17.58 -14.98
N SER A 263 -1.83 18.43 -14.77
CA SER A 263 -1.73 19.64 -13.95
C SER A 263 -1.39 19.33 -12.49
N PHE A 264 -1.87 18.22 -11.95
CA PHE A 264 -1.55 17.78 -10.60
C PHE A 264 -0.07 17.43 -10.44
N PHE A 265 0.56 16.95 -11.51
CA PHE A 265 1.97 16.60 -11.59
C PHE A 265 2.88 17.74 -12.04
N GLN A 266 2.48 19.02 -12.02
CA GLN A 266 3.30 20.16 -12.48
C GLN A 266 4.75 20.26 -11.94
N ARG A 267 5.11 19.53 -10.87
CA ARG A 267 6.49 19.44 -10.33
C ARG A 267 7.19 18.10 -10.60
N VAL A 268 6.51 17.18 -11.26
CA VAL A 268 6.95 15.82 -11.59
C VAL A 268 7.07 15.75 -13.11
N CYS A 269 8.21 15.31 -13.63
CA CYS A 269 8.41 15.25 -15.08
C CYS A 269 7.44 14.22 -15.68
N VAL A 270 6.53 14.66 -16.55
CA VAL A 270 5.57 13.79 -17.26
C VAL A 270 6.13 13.50 -18.65
N GLN A 271 6.27 12.23 -19.00
CA GLN A 271 6.85 11.76 -20.26
C GLN A 271 5.82 11.30 -21.30
N ALA A 272 4.55 11.09 -20.93
CA ALA A 272 3.53 10.53 -21.82
C ALA A 272 2.19 11.31 -21.81
N ASP A 273 1.41 11.16 -22.89
CA ASP A 273 0.01 11.63 -22.94
C ASP A 273 -0.88 10.70 -22.12
N LEU A 274 -1.35 11.21 -20.98
CA LEU A 274 -2.23 10.53 -20.03
C LEU A 274 -3.49 9.96 -20.69
N SER A 275 -4.05 10.64 -21.70
CA SER A 275 -5.27 10.21 -22.40
C SER A 275 -5.02 8.93 -23.21
N ALA A 276 -3.88 8.90 -23.90
CA ALA A 276 -3.44 7.74 -24.67
C ALA A 276 -3.12 6.54 -23.76
N GLU A 277 -2.50 6.78 -22.59
CA GLU A 277 -2.16 5.73 -21.64
C GLU A 277 -3.39 5.14 -20.94
N ILE A 278 -4.31 5.98 -20.47
CA ILE A 278 -5.59 5.50 -19.93
C ILE A 278 -6.31 4.68 -21.01
N GLY A 279 -6.24 5.12 -22.27
CA GLY A 279 -6.77 4.40 -23.41
C GLY A 279 -6.14 3.02 -23.62
N ALA A 280 -4.81 2.94 -23.57
CA ALA A 280 -4.06 1.70 -23.72
C ALA A 280 -4.32 0.71 -22.57
N VAL A 281 -4.37 1.19 -21.33
CA VAL A 281 -4.66 0.34 -20.16
C VAL A 281 -6.11 -0.14 -20.19
N ALA A 282 -7.08 0.73 -20.52
CA ALA A 282 -8.47 0.33 -20.68
C ALA A 282 -8.63 -0.73 -21.78
N SER A 283 -7.94 -0.57 -22.92
CA SER A 283 -7.94 -1.57 -24.00
C SER A 283 -7.30 -2.90 -23.56
N PHE A 284 -6.19 -2.88 -22.84
CA PHE A 284 -5.55 -4.09 -22.29
C PHE A 284 -6.50 -4.85 -21.36
N LEU A 285 -7.30 -4.13 -20.57
CA LEU A 285 -8.27 -4.70 -19.64
C LEU A 285 -9.63 -5.04 -20.29
N GLY A 286 -9.80 -4.82 -21.60
CA GLY A 286 -11.04 -5.10 -22.34
C GLY A 286 -12.20 -4.13 -22.02
N LEU A 287 -11.90 -2.90 -21.62
CA LEU A 287 -12.89 -1.88 -21.26
C LEU A 287 -13.17 -0.93 -22.44
N SER A 288 -14.42 -0.48 -22.53
CA SER A 288 -14.90 0.43 -23.59
C SER A 288 -14.78 1.89 -23.16
N LEU A 289 -14.22 2.75 -24.03
CA LEU A 289 -14.04 4.18 -23.77
C LEU A 289 -15.03 5.02 -24.59
N GLU A 290 -15.56 6.11 -24.02
CA GLU A 290 -16.32 7.10 -24.79
C GLU A 290 -15.38 7.97 -25.65
N LYS A 291 -15.69 8.10 -26.94
CA LYS A 291 -14.82 8.77 -27.94
C LYS A 291 -14.65 10.28 -27.70
N GLU A 292 -15.59 10.92 -27.00
CA GLU A 292 -15.62 12.38 -26.81
C GLU A 292 -14.56 12.85 -25.79
N ALA A 293 -14.26 12.05 -24.76
CA ALA A 293 -13.29 12.43 -23.73
C ALA A 293 -11.84 12.44 -24.24
N LEU A 294 -11.49 11.59 -25.21
CA LEU A 294 -10.14 11.52 -25.79
C LEU A 294 -9.85 12.68 -26.76
N ALA A 295 -10.89 13.23 -27.41
CA ALA A 295 -10.75 14.28 -28.42
C ALA A 295 -10.45 15.67 -27.83
N GLU A 296 -10.98 15.98 -26.64
CA GLU A 296 -10.77 17.29 -26.01
C GLU A 296 -9.43 17.42 -25.29
N ALA A 297 -8.90 16.34 -24.71
CA ALA A 297 -7.62 16.37 -24.00
C ALA A 297 -6.41 16.62 -24.93
N GLY A 298 -6.47 16.13 -26.18
CA GLY A 298 -5.46 16.42 -27.20
C GLY A 298 -5.43 17.88 -27.68
N SER A 299 -6.45 18.68 -27.37
CA SER A 299 -6.50 20.11 -27.74
C SER A 299 -5.82 21.04 -26.73
N SER A 300 -5.63 20.58 -25.49
CA SER A 300 -5.04 21.39 -24.39
C SER A 300 -3.50 21.40 -24.39
N SER A 301 -2.84 20.52 -25.14
CA SER A 301 -1.37 20.46 -25.27
C SER A 301 -0.81 21.36 -26.38
N ALA A 302 -1.66 22.01 -27.18
CA ALA A 302 -1.26 22.89 -28.28
C ALA A 302 -1.01 24.36 -27.85
N HIS A 303 -1.22 24.69 -26.57
CA HIS A 303 -1.00 26.03 -26.02
C HIS A 303 -0.17 25.98 -24.73
N MET A 304 1.08 25.53 -24.82
CA MET A 304 2.17 25.92 -23.92
C MET A 304 3.51 25.83 -24.64
#